data_AF-A0A8J4UNC0-F1
#
_entry.id   AF-A0A8J4UNC0-F1
#
_cell.length_a   1.000
_cell.length_b   1.000
_cell.length_c   1.000
_cell.angle_alpha   90.00
_cell.angle_beta   90.00
_cell.angle_gamma   90.00
#
_symmetry.space_group_name_H-M   'P 1'
#
loop_
_entity.id
_entity.type
_entity.pdbx_description
1 polymer ?
#
loop_
_entity_poly.entity_id
_entity_poly.type
_entity_poly.pdbx_seq_one_letter_code
_entity_poly.pdbx_strand_id
1 'polypeptide(L)'
;VFAEFTRIACKNLQSEFFGELDRHTPRLMKIFQSKTGTLGQTLSKLLEQVESRRNSNQTSDQEMEVTIRRTAVLRGIPVFLGDNPSEFFK
;
A
#
# COMPACT_ATOMS: atom_id res chain seq x y z
N VAL A 1 -24.03 -0.47 -0.87
CA VAL A 1 -23.42 0.66 -0.12
C VAL A 1 -22.45 1.47 -0.99
N PHE A 2 -21.45 0.86 -1.63
CA PHE A 2 -20.47 1.59 -2.47
C PHE A 2 -21.10 2.35 -3.66
N ALA A 3 -22.01 1.72 -4.40
CA ALA A 3 -22.72 2.37 -5.51
C ALA A 3 -23.63 3.50 -5.04
N GLU A 4 -24.28 3.34 -3.89
CA GLU A 4 -25.19 4.33 -3.31
C GLU A 4 -24.44 5.55 -2.79
N PHE A 5 -23.30 5.35 -2.13
CA PHE A 5 -22.40 6.43 -1.71
C PHE A 5 -21.83 7.19 -2.91
N THR A 6 -21.38 6.48 -3.95
CA THR A 6 -20.88 7.09 -5.19
C THR A 6 -21.96 7.89 -5.90
N ARG A 7 -23.20 7.39 -5.93
CA ARG A 7 -24.37 8.09 -6.51
C ARG A 7 -24.70 9.38 -5.78
N ILE A 8 -24.62 9.38 -4.44
CA ILE A 8 -24.99 10.54 -3.61
C ILE A 8 -23.85 11.57 -3.53
N ALA A 9 -22.61 11.11 -3.36
CA ALA A 9 -21.45 12.00 -3.20
C ALA A 9 -20.84 12.44 -4.54
N CYS A 10 -21.25 11.85 -5.66
CA CYS A 10 -20.63 12.00 -6.98
C CYS A 10 -19.11 11.77 -6.99
N LYS A 11 -18.60 11.02 -6.00
CA LYS A 11 -17.18 10.75 -5.79
C LYS A 11 -16.92 9.27 -5.95
N ASN A 12 -16.01 8.91 -6.85
CA ASN A 12 -15.48 7.56 -6.91
C ASN A 12 -14.45 7.39 -5.79
N LEU A 13 -14.92 6.94 -4.63
CA LEU A 13 -14.10 6.80 -3.42
C LEU A 13 -12.85 5.94 -3.66
N GLN A 14 -12.96 4.89 -4.47
CA GLN A 14 -11.84 4.01 -4.78
C GLN A 14 -10.78 4.76 -5.61
N SER A 15 -11.20 5.50 -6.63
CA SER A 15 -10.30 6.32 -7.46
C SER A 15 -9.66 7.44 -6.65
N GLU A 16 -10.42 8.14 -5.80
CA GLU A 16 -9.93 9.23 -4.95
C GLU A 16 -8.94 8.70 -3.90
N PHE A 17 -9.27 7.59 -3.25
CA PHE A 17 -8.39 6.92 -2.30
C PHE A 17 -7.07 6.50 -2.93
N PHE A 18 -7.11 5.79 -4.06
CA PHE A 18 -5.89 5.34 -4.72
C PHE A 18 -5.08 6.50 -5.31
N GLY A 19 -5.75 7.57 -5.77
CA GLY A 19 -5.08 8.79 -6.22
C GLY A 19 -4.29 9.47 -5.10
N GLU A 20 -4.89 9.66 -3.92
CA GLU A 20 -4.18 10.22 -2.76
C GLU A 20 -3.13 9.26 -2.18
N LEU A 21 -3.39 7.95 -2.21
CA LEU A 21 -2.41 6.94 -1.81
C LEU A 21 -1.16 7.02 -2.69
N ASP A 22 -1.32 7.08 -4.01
CA ASP A 22 -0.22 7.19 -4.96
C ASP A 22 0.56 8.49 -4.76
N ARG A 23 -0.16 9.60 -4.55
CA ARG A 23 0.44 10.92 -4.26
C ARG A 23 1.38 10.87 -3.04
N HIS A 24 1.01 10.13 -2.00
CA HIS A 24 1.78 10.04 -0.76
C HIS A 24 2.77 8.87 -0.70
N THR A 25 2.64 7.89 -1.60
CA THR A 25 3.47 6.68 -1.67
C THR A 25 4.98 6.98 -1.64
N PRO A 26 5.54 7.91 -2.45
CA PRO A 26 6.98 8.16 -2.44
C PRO A 26 7.51 8.63 -1.08
N ARG A 27 6.71 9.41 -0.33
CA ARG A 27 7.09 9.90 1.00
C ARG A 27 7.01 8.79 2.04
N LEU A 28 5.97 7.95 1.98
CA LEU A 28 5.80 6.82 2.89
C LEU A 28 6.90 5.78 2.71
N MET A 29 7.27 5.47 1.47
CA MET A 29 8.39 4.56 1.17
C MET A 29 9.71 5.06 1.76
N LYS A 30 10.01 6.36 1.60
CA LYS A 30 11.21 6.97 2.23
C LYS A 30 11.17 6.86 3.75
N ILE A 31 10.01 7.08 4.37
CA ILE A 31 9.85 6.94 5.82
C ILE A 31 10.13 5.50 6.25
N PHE A 32 9.58 4.50 5.56
CA PHE A 32 9.80 3.09 5.89
C PHE A 32 11.28 2.71 5.77
N GLN A 33 11.93 3.11 4.67
CA GLN A 33 13.35 2.85 4.43
C GLN A 33 14.27 3.57 5.41
N SER A 34 13.83 4.69 5.99
CA SER A 34 14.61 5.41 7.01
C SER A 34 14.56 4.75 8.40
N LYS A 35 13.66 3.78 8.62
CA LYS A 35 13.54 3.13 9.94
C LYS A 35 14.61 2.08 10.15
N THR A 36 15.10 2.02 11.38
CA THR A 36 16.14 1.11 11.83
C THR A 36 15.65 0.29 13.03
N GLY A 37 16.50 -0.59 13.55
CA GLY A 37 16.13 -1.51 14.64
C GLY A 37 15.11 -2.56 14.22
N THR A 38 14.39 -3.12 15.19
CA THR A 38 13.41 -4.19 14.95
C THR A 38 12.32 -3.77 13.97
N LEU A 39 11.77 -2.55 14.15
CA LEU A 39 10.74 -2.01 13.25
C LEU A 39 11.27 -1.88 11.81
N GLY A 40 12.48 -1.34 11.63
CA GLY A 40 13.12 -1.23 10.32
C GLY A 40 13.30 -2.60 9.65
N GLN A 41 13.77 -3.61 10.39
CA GLN A 41 13.93 -4.97 9.86
C GLN A 41 12.60 -5.59 9.44
N THR A 42 11.53 -5.42 10.22
CA THR A 42 10.19 -5.90 9.87
C THR A 42 9.67 -5.21 8.61
N LEU A 43 9.84 -3.89 8.49
CA LEU A 43 9.44 -3.13 7.30
C LEU A 43 10.24 -3.55 6.08
N SER A 44 11.56 -3.69 6.16
CA SER A 44 12.41 -4.13 5.04
C SER A 44 12.00 -5.51 4.54
N LYS A 45 11.82 -6.49 5.45
CA LYS A 45 11.37 -7.84 5.07
C LYS A 45 10.00 -7.83 4.40
N LEU A 46 9.10 -6.96 4.85
CA LEU A 46 7.79 -6.79 4.23
C LEU A 46 7.90 -6.22 2.82
N LEU A 47 8.73 -5.19 2.61
CA LEU A 47 8.96 -4.60 1.29
C LEU A 47 9.54 -5.63 0.31
N GLU A 48 10.56 -6.38 0.73
CA GLU A 48 11.16 -7.46 -0.06
C GLU A 48 10.15 -8.54 -0.44
N GLN A 49 9.27 -8.94 0.49
CA GLN A 49 8.19 -9.89 0.22
C GLN A 49 7.19 -9.37 -0.82
N VAL A 50 6.89 -8.07 -0.80
CA VAL A 50 5.97 -7.45 -1.76
C VAL A 50 6.62 -7.35 -3.14
N GLU A 51 7.90 -6.97 -3.21
CA GLU A 51 8.66 -6.94 -4.46
C GLU A 51 8.87 -8.33 -5.06
N SER A 52 9.09 -9.36 -4.24
CA SER A 52 9.26 -10.75 -4.70
C SER A 52 8.02 -11.33 -5.39
N ARG A 53 6.83 -10.74 -5.18
CA ARG A 53 5.59 -11.14 -5.86
C ARG A 53 5.53 -10.71 -7.33
N ARG A 54 6.53 -9.96 -7.80
CA ARG A 54 6.66 -9.51 -9.19
C ARG A 54 6.74 -10.65 -10.23
N ASN A 55 6.87 -11.90 -9.82
CA ASN A 55 7.25 -12.99 -10.73
C ASN A 55 6.09 -13.90 -11.16
N SER A 56 4.82 -13.51 -11.02
CA SER A 56 3.70 -14.46 -11.19
C SER A 56 2.66 -14.20 -12.28
N ASN A 57 2.44 -12.98 -12.82
CA ASN A 57 1.32 -12.78 -13.76
C ASN A 57 1.62 -11.77 -14.90
N GLN A 58 1.04 -12.07 -16.07
CA GLN A 58 1.09 -11.34 -17.34
C GLN A 58 0.28 -10.02 -17.30
N THR A 59 0.65 -9.09 -16.43
CA THR A 59 0.08 -7.73 -16.42
C THR A 59 1.09 -6.77 -17.03
N SER A 60 0.64 -5.66 -17.63
CA SER A 60 1.54 -4.64 -18.16
C SER A 60 2.51 -4.17 -17.06
N ASP A 61 3.80 -3.98 -17.41
CA ASP A 61 4.87 -3.69 -16.44
C ASP A 61 4.56 -2.50 -15.50
N GLN A 62 3.72 -1.56 -15.95
CA GLN A 62 3.38 -0.33 -15.24
C GLN A 62 2.24 -0.49 -14.23
N GLU A 63 1.16 -1.19 -14.57
CA GLU A 63 0.04 -1.43 -13.63
C GLU A 63 0.47 -2.33 -12.46
N MET A 64 1.37 -3.25 -12.76
CA MET A 64 1.99 -4.13 -11.79
C MET A 64 2.85 -3.36 -10.79
N GLU A 65 3.67 -2.41 -11.27
CA GLU A 65 4.49 -1.54 -10.42
C GLU A 65 3.63 -0.68 -9.48
N VAL A 66 2.55 -0.09 -9.97
CA VAL A 66 1.61 0.69 -9.16
C VAL A 66 0.98 -0.19 -8.07
N THR A 67 0.57 -1.41 -8.43
CA THR A 67 -0.05 -2.36 -7.49
C THR A 67 0.94 -2.79 -6.40
N ILE A 68 2.19 -3.08 -6.76
CA ILE A 68 3.27 -3.44 -5.82
C ILE A 68 3.49 -2.31 -4.82
N ARG A 69 3.60 -1.07 -5.29
CA ARG A 69 3.81 0.10 -4.42
C ARG A 69 2.64 0.36 -3.48
N ARG A 70 1.41 0.32 -4.00
CA ARG A 70 0.20 0.44 -3.18
C ARG A 70 0.15 -0.65 -2.11
N THR A 71 0.46 -1.89 -2.48
CA THR A 71 0.50 -3.04 -1.56
C THR A 71 1.56 -2.85 -0.47
N ALA A 72 2.75 -2.38 -0.83
CA ALA A 72 3.83 -2.08 0.10
C ALA A 72 3.40 -1.01 1.13
N VAL A 73 2.78 0.07 0.65
CA VAL A 73 2.30 1.15 1.53
C VAL A 73 1.19 0.66 2.46
N LEU A 74 0.16 0.01 1.91
CA LEU A 74 -0.96 -0.47 2.70
C LEU A 74 -0.52 -1.45 3.77
N ARG A 75 0.36 -2.41 3.45
CA ARG A 75 0.88 -3.36 4.44
C ARG A 75 1.89 -2.74 5.41
N GLY A 76 2.59 -1.68 5.01
CA GLY A 76 3.60 -1.01 5.83
C GLY A 76 3.01 -0.06 6.88
N ILE A 77 1.88 0.60 6.59
CA ILE A 77 1.24 1.55 7.52
C ILE A 77 0.95 0.92 8.90
N PRO A 78 0.30 -0.26 9.00
CA PRO A 78 0.00 -0.86 10.30
C PRO A 78 1.28 -1.23 11.07
N VAL A 79 2.27 -1.82 10.38
CA VAL A 79 3.58 -2.14 10.98
C VAL A 79 4.23 -0.88 11.55
N PHE A 80 4.21 0.22 10.79
CA PHE A 80 4.77 1.50 11.20
C PHE A 80 4.09 2.10 12.43
N LEU A 81 2.76 1.92 12.55
CA LEU A 81 1.97 2.42 13.68
C LEU A 81 2.02 1.49 14.91
N GLY A 82 2.65 0.32 14.80
CA GLY A 82 2.70 -0.69 15.86
C GLY A 82 1.46 -1.59 15.93
N ASP A 83 0.60 -1.54 14.90
CA ASP A 83 -0.59 -2.38 14.76
C ASP A 83 -0.25 -3.73 14.13
N ASN A 84 -1.15 -4.70 14.31
CA ASN A 84 -1.07 -5.99 13.62
C ASN A 84 -1.59 -5.86 12.17
N PRO A 85 -0.75 -6.05 11.14
CA PRO A 85 -1.15 -5.88 9.74
C PRO A 85 -2.25 -6.86 9.29
N SER A 86 -2.34 -8.03 9.92
CA SER A 86 -3.35 -9.05 9.60
C SER A 86 -4.75 -8.66 10.11
N GLU A 87 -4.82 -7.79 11.11
CA GLU A 87 -6.08 -7.36 11.72
C GLU A 87 -6.56 -5.99 11.23
N PHE A 88 -5.71 -5.27 10.49
CA PHE A 88 -5.94 -3.86 10.12
C PHE A 88 -6.92 -3.69 8.96
N PHE A 89 -6.89 -4.59 7.97
CA PHE A 89 -7.79 -4.57 6.82
C PHE A 89 -8.74 -5.77 6.91
N LYS A 90 -9.81 -5.62 7.71
CA LYS A 90 -10.92 -6.58 7.80
C LYS A 90 -12.07 -6.20 6.88
#